data_AF-A0A8C0X7Y7-F1
#
_entry.id   AF-A0A8C0X7Y7-F1
#
_cell.length_a   1.000
_cell.length_b   1.000
_cell.length_c   1.000
_cell.angle_alpha   90.00
_cell.angle_beta   90.00
_cell.angle_gamma   90.00
#
_symmetry.space_group_name_H-M   'P 1'
#
loop_
_entity.id
_entity.type
_entity.pdbx_description
1 polymer ?
#
loop_
_entity_poly.entity_id
_entity_poly.type
_entity_poly.pdbx_seq_one_letter_code
_entity_poly.pdbx_strand_id
1 'polypeptide(L)'
;MLHSRDSEEQNQCIRNDKELVLVQLRKLKAQRTQARAISQENLVKLTLESNATLKALKKIVDKGEKILKLAEMCRKFETEEEKVLPFYSSVLTPKDQEEIEAQSLEELSQQEELAKVIEDYMGMENFWKRYNKVKLELLSLQHRRTQLLEINEKLREMLKQYLDGISVSDEVLSQLNPLFIVNHRSNLPKPLSIAQSDVQPPTTYNIIEAAHVISNIL
;
A
#
# COMPACT_ATOMS: atom_id res chain seq x y z
N MET A 1 -92.15 53.86 -6.71
CA MET A 1 -91.04 54.18 -7.63
C MET A 1 -89.69 54.22 -6.90
N LEU A 2 -89.55 54.95 -5.78
CA LEU A 2 -88.29 55.01 -5.00
C LEU A 2 -87.79 53.65 -4.49
N HIS A 3 -88.64 52.83 -3.86
CA HIS A 3 -88.23 51.51 -3.35
C HIS A 3 -87.75 50.52 -4.43
N SER A 4 -88.23 50.63 -5.67
CA SER A 4 -87.76 49.78 -6.78
C SER A 4 -86.33 50.15 -7.15
N ARG A 5 -86.04 51.45 -7.20
CA ARG A 5 -84.73 51.98 -7.54
C ARG A 5 -83.69 51.66 -6.47
N ASP A 6 -84.04 51.83 -5.19
CA ASP A 6 -83.14 51.45 -4.08
C ASP A 6 -82.82 49.95 -4.09
N SER A 7 -83.80 49.11 -4.40
CA SER A 7 -83.59 47.66 -4.52
C SER A 7 -82.68 47.30 -5.72
N GLU A 8 -82.85 47.98 -6.85
CA GLU A 8 -81.99 47.82 -8.02
C GLU A 8 -80.54 48.24 -7.74
N GLU A 9 -80.34 49.38 -7.08
CA GLU A 9 -79.02 49.89 -6.69
C GLU A 9 -78.31 48.92 -5.71
N GLN A 10 -79.04 48.40 -4.70
CA GLN A 10 -78.49 47.38 -3.78
C GLN A 10 -78.14 46.07 -4.50
N ASN A 11 -79.00 45.59 -5.39
CA ASN A 11 -78.73 44.40 -6.19
C ASN A 11 -77.55 44.60 -7.16
N GLN A 12 -77.30 45.83 -7.62
CA GLN A 12 -76.13 46.17 -8.42
C GLN A 12 -74.85 46.08 -7.59
N CYS A 13 -74.84 46.69 -6.38
CA CYS A 13 -73.71 46.62 -5.47
C CYS A 13 -73.35 45.18 -5.08
N ILE A 14 -74.34 44.37 -4.71
CA ILE A 14 -74.13 42.95 -4.36
C ILE A 14 -73.56 42.17 -5.54
N ARG A 15 -73.99 42.46 -6.78
CA ARG A 15 -73.44 41.83 -7.99
C ARG A 15 -71.98 42.20 -8.20
N ASN A 16 -71.63 43.48 -8.03
CA ASN A 16 -70.26 43.96 -8.15
C ASN A 16 -69.34 43.33 -7.09
N ASP A 17 -69.79 43.26 -5.83
CA ASP A 17 -69.02 42.65 -4.73
C ASP A 17 -68.83 41.15 -4.97
N LYS A 18 -69.87 40.45 -5.43
CA LYS A 18 -69.78 39.03 -5.82
C LYS A 18 -68.74 38.84 -6.93
N GLU A 19 -68.73 39.69 -7.94
CA GLU A 19 -67.76 39.60 -9.04
C GLU A 19 -66.33 39.83 -8.54
N LEU A 20 -66.11 40.84 -7.68
CA LEU A 20 -64.82 41.12 -7.06
C LEU A 20 -64.31 39.90 -6.26
N VAL A 21 -65.17 39.32 -5.42
CA VAL A 21 -64.84 38.11 -4.63
C VAL A 21 -64.52 36.92 -5.54
N LEU A 22 -65.25 36.75 -6.66
CA LEU A 22 -64.97 35.68 -7.62
C LEU A 22 -63.60 35.86 -8.29
N VAL A 23 -63.21 37.09 -8.63
CA VAL A 23 -61.88 37.38 -9.18
C VAL A 23 -60.79 37.06 -8.16
N GLN A 24 -60.95 37.49 -6.91
CA GLN A 24 -60.01 37.18 -5.83
C GLN A 24 -59.90 35.67 -5.58
N LEU A 25 -61.03 34.95 -5.59
CA LEU A 25 -61.05 33.50 -5.44
C LEU A 25 -60.30 32.80 -6.59
N ARG A 26 -60.48 33.25 -7.84
CA ARG A 26 -59.74 32.70 -8.99
C ARG A 26 -58.24 32.93 -8.82
N LYS A 27 -57.83 34.13 -8.41
CA LYS A 27 -56.41 34.45 -8.12
C LYS A 27 -55.82 33.55 -7.04
N LEU A 28 -56.51 33.40 -5.90
CA LEU A 28 -56.07 32.53 -4.80
C LEU A 28 -56.02 31.06 -5.22
N LYS A 29 -56.99 30.58 -6.03
CA LYS A 29 -56.96 29.22 -6.58
C LYS A 29 -55.73 29.00 -7.47
N ALA A 30 -55.40 29.95 -8.34
CA ALA A 30 -54.22 29.89 -9.20
C ALA A 30 -52.91 29.89 -8.40
N GLN A 31 -52.80 30.76 -7.39
CA GLN A 31 -51.65 30.79 -6.48
C GLN A 31 -51.50 29.45 -5.73
N ARG A 32 -52.60 28.89 -5.23
CA ARG A 32 -52.59 27.59 -4.55
C ARG A 32 -52.14 26.46 -5.48
N THR A 33 -52.61 26.43 -6.73
CA THR A 33 -52.17 25.40 -7.70
C THR A 33 -50.69 25.55 -8.05
N GLN A 34 -50.22 26.79 -8.21
CA GLN A 34 -48.80 27.06 -8.47
C GLN A 34 -47.92 26.63 -7.29
N ALA A 35 -48.29 26.99 -6.05
CA ALA A 35 -47.56 26.58 -4.86
C ALA A 35 -47.51 25.06 -4.70
N ARG A 36 -48.60 24.35 -5.02
CA ARG A 36 -48.63 22.88 -5.03
C ARG A 36 -47.70 22.29 -6.09
N ALA A 37 -47.70 22.84 -7.31
CA ALA A 37 -46.83 22.37 -8.38
C ALA A 37 -45.34 22.53 -8.01
N ILE A 38 -44.96 23.70 -7.50
CA ILE A 38 -43.59 23.97 -7.04
C ILE A 38 -43.19 23.03 -5.89
N SER A 39 -44.08 22.84 -4.91
CA SER A 39 -43.80 21.93 -3.80
C SER A 39 -43.62 20.48 -4.27
N GLN A 40 -44.41 20.04 -5.26
CA GLN A 40 -44.29 18.71 -5.83
C GLN A 40 -42.97 18.55 -6.59
N GLU A 41 -42.60 19.52 -7.42
CA GLU A 41 -41.33 19.54 -8.14
C GLU A 41 -40.14 19.50 -7.18
N ASN A 42 -40.15 20.34 -6.14
CA ASN A 42 -39.12 20.37 -5.12
C ASN A 42 -39.00 19.03 -4.39
N LEU A 43 -40.13 18.38 -4.06
CA LEU A 43 -40.13 17.08 -3.41
C LEU A 43 -39.53 15.99 -4.29
N VAL A 44 -39.87 15.98 -5.59
CA VAL A 44 -39.30 15.04 -6.56
C VAL A 44 -37.79 15.25 -6.66
N LYS A 45 -37.35 16.50 -6.82
CA LYS A 45 -35.92 16.85 -6.90
C LYS A 45 -35.16 16.39 -5.65
N LEU A 46 -35.65 16.75 -4.46
CA LEU A 46 -35.04 16.35 -3.20
C LEU A 46 -34.96 14.83 -3.05
N THR A 47 -36.00 14.10 -3.46
CA THR A 47 -36.04 12.64 -3.37
C THR A 47 -35.02 12.01 -4.31
N LEU A 48 -34.86 12.53 -5.53
CA LEU A 48 -33.88 12.02 -6.48
C LEU A 48 -32.45 12.31 -6.03
N GLU A 49 -32.17 13.55 -5.62
CA GLU A 49 -30.85 13.97 -5.16
C GLU A 49 -30.43 13.22 -3.88
N SER A 50 -31.33 13.09 -2.90
CA SER A 50 -31.05 12.35 -1.66
C SER A 50 -30.83 10.86 -1.91
N ASN A 51 -31.61 10.23 -2.79
CA ASN A 51 -31.37 8.83 -3.14
C ASN A 51 -30.04 8.64 -3.90
N ALA A 52 -29.66 9.59 -4.76
CA ALA A 52 -28.37 9.55 -5.46
C ALA A 52 -27.20 9.67 -4.47
N THR A 53 -27.28 10.61 -3.52
CA THR A 53 -26.25 10.81 -2.50
C THR A 53 -26.16 9.60 -1.56
N LEU A 54 -27.29 9.03 -1.12
CA LEU A 54 -27.31 7.81 -0.32
C LEU A 54 -26.63 6.64 -1.03
N LYS A 55 -26.90 6.46 -2.33
CA LYS A 55 -26.24 5.41 -3.14
C LYS A 55 -24.73 5.66 -3.26
N ALA A 56 -24.30 6.91 -3.43
CA ALA A 56 -22.89 7.26 -3.50
C ALA A 56 -22.19 6.99 -2.17
N LEU A 57 -22.77 7.44 -1.05
CA LEU A 57 -22.26 7.19 0.30
C LEU A 57 -22.18 5.70 0.61
N LYS A 58 -23.20 4.91 0.25
CA LYS A 58 -23.17 3.46 0.41
C LYS A 58 -22.00 2.81 -0.32
N LYS A 59 -21.70 3.23 -1.56
CA LYS A 59 -20.52 2.75 -2.29
C LYS A 59 -19.20 3.09 -1.58
N ILE A 60 -19.10 4.26 -0.93
CA ILE A 60 -17.92 4.65 -0.15
C ILE A 60 -17.77 3.74 1.06
N VAL A 61 -18.87 3.48 1.79
CA VAL A 61 -18.89 2.54 2.93
C VAL A 61 -18.47 1.15 2.48
N ASP A 62 -19.05 0.62 1.41
CA ASP A 62 -18.71 -0.71 0.86
C ASP A 62 -17.22 -0.81 0.48
N LYS A 63 -16.63 0.28 -0.05
CA LYS A 63 -15.19 0.35 -0.34
C LYS A 63 -14.36 0.36 0.95
N GLY A 64 -14.75 1.15 1.95
CA GLY A 64 -14.10 1.20 3.26
C GLY A 64 -14.09 -0.17 3.94
N GLU A 65 -15.22 -0.88 3.94
CA GLU A 65 -15.31 -2.24 4.48
C GLU A 65 -14.37 -3.22 3.77
N LYS A 66 -14.24 -3.12 2.44
CA LYS A 66 -13.30 -3.95 1.68
C LYS A 66 -11.86 -3.67 2.06
N ILE A 67 -11.49 -2.40 2.22
CA ILE A 67 -10.14 -2.00 2.65
C ILE A 67 -9.85 -2.57 4.05
N LEU A 68 -10.80 -2.47 4.98
CA LEU A 68 -10.65 -3.03 6.33
C LEU A 68 -10.49 -4.55 6.33
N LYS A 69 -11.31 -5.27 5.55
CA LYS A 69 -11.20 -6.74 5.42
C LYS A 69 -9.85 -7.15 4.84
N LEU A 70 -9.37 -6.44 3.81
CA LEU A 70 -8.04 -6.68 3.24
C LEU A 70 -6.94 -6.42 4.27
N ALA A 71 -7.03 -5.31 5.01
CA ALA A 71 -6.07 -5.00 6.08
C ALA A 71 -6.04 -6.09 7.15
N GLU A 72 -7.20 -6.63 7.55
CA GLU A 72 -7.29 -7.74 8.50
C GLU A 72 -6.65 -9.02 7.96
N MET A 73 -6.89 -9.35 6.68
CA MET A 73 -6.26 -10.49 6.02
C MET A 73 -4.74 -10.34 5.93
N CYS A 74 -4.25 -9.16 5.53
CA CYS A 74 -2.83 -8.85 5.49
C CYS A 74 -2.18 -8.96 6.86
N ARG A 75 -2.87 -8.47 7.92
CA ARG A 75 -2.39 -8.53 9.31
C ARG A 75 -2.07 -9.96 9.80
N LYS A 76 -2.69 -10.99 9.22
CA LYS A 76 -2.38 -12.39 9.56
C LYS A 76 -0.98 -12.82 9.11
N PHE A 77 -0.42 -12.17 8.10
CA PHE A 77 0.90 -12.47 7.53
C PHE A 77 2.02 -11.55 8.07
N GLU A 78 1.66 -10.58 8.90
CA GLU A 78 2.62 -9.68 9.55
C GLU A 78 3.28 -10.37 10.74
N THR A 79 4.54 -10.04 10.99
CA THR A 79 5.26 -10.52 12.18
C THR A 79 4.74 -9.83 13.45
N GLU A 80 4.97 -10.42 14.63
CA GLU A 80 4.56 -9.79 15.90
C GLU A 80 5.27 -8.45 16.12
N GLU A 81 6.53 -8.33 15.69
CA GLU A 81 7.27 -7.06 15.72
C GLU A 81 6.55 -5.98 14.90
N GLU A 82 6.09 -6.30 13.70
CA GLU A 82 5.36 -5.36 12.84
C GLU A 82 3.97 -5.02 13.35
N LYS A 83 3.33 -5.91 14.11
CA LYS A 83 2.03 -5.66 14.73
C LYS A 83 2.15 -4.72 15.92
N VAL A 84 3.26 -4.79 16.66
CA VAL A 84 3.53 -3.98 17.86
C VAL A 84 4.19 -2.65 17.49
N LEU A 85 5.12 -2.66 16.55
CA LEU A 85 5.83 -1.48 16.03
C LEU A 85 5.66 -1.38 14.49
N PRO A 86 4.51 -0.89 14.00
CA PRO A 86 4.23 -0.83 12.56
C PRO A 86 5.11 0.18 11.80
N PHE A 87 5.66 1.17 12.52
CA PHE A 87 6.43 2.27 11.94
C PHE A 87 7.82 2.30 12.56
N TYR A 88 8.83 2.15 11.71
CA TYR A 88 10.22 2.18 12.11
C TYR A 88 10.66 3.62 12.30
N SER A 89 11.44 3.87 13.35
CA SER A 89 12.18 5.12 13.47
C SER A 89 13.13 5.24 12.28
N SER A 90 13.11 6.40 11.62
CA SER A 90 14.05 6.65 10.52
C SER A 90 15.47 6.46 11.04
N VAL A 91 16.27 5.69 10.31
CA VAL A 91 17.71 5.51 10.59
C VAL A 91 18.50 6.75 10.14
N LEU A 92 17.85 7.63 9.36
CA LEU A 92 18.43 8.88 8.87
C LEU A 92 18.57 9.89 9.99
N THR A 93 19.68 10.64 9.99
CA THR A 93 19.80 11.80 10.88
C THR A 93 18.83 12.89 10.41
N PRO A 94 18.39 13.81 11.29
CA PRO A 94 17.49 14.89 10.90
C PRO A 94 18.05 15.74 9.74
N LYS A 95 19.38 15.85 9.63
CA LYS A 95 20.03 16.55 8.53
C LYS A 95 19.87 15.82 7.19
N ASP A 96 20.08 14.50 7.18
CA ASP A 96 19.92 13.70 5.97
C ASP A 96 18.45 13.72 5.49
N GLN A 97 17.52 13.76 6.45
CA GLN A 97 16.08 13.86 6.16
C GLN A 97 15.73 15.19 5.49
N GLU A 98 16.24 16.32 6.01
CA GLU A 98 16.05 17.65 5.42
C GLU A 98 16.65 17.77 4.02
N GLU A 99 17.83 17.16 3.78
CA GLU A 99 18.49 17.16 2.47
C GLU A 99 17.69 16.35 1.43
N ILE A 100 17.15 15.19 1.82
CA ILE A 100 16.31 14.36 0.93
C ILE A 100 14.98 15.05 0.64
N GLU A 101 14.37 15.69 1.64
CA GLU A 101 13.14 16.45 1.46
C GLU A 101 13.35 17.61 0.49
N ALA A 102 14.44 18.37 0.63
CA ALA A 102 14.80 19.46 -0.28
C ALA A 102 15.00 18.97 -1.73
N GLN A 103 15.75 17.87 -1.92
CA GLN A 103 15.96 17.26 -3.24
C GLN A 103 14.64 16.77 -3.85
N SER A 104 13.79 16.12 -3.05
CA SER A 104 12.48 15.66 -3.51
C SER A 104 11.58 16.82 -3.94
N LEU A 105 11.57 17.94 -3.20
CA LEU A 105 10.80 19.14 -3.57
C LEU A 105 11.32 19.76 -4.88
N GLU A 106 12.63 19.78 -5.09
CA GLU A 106 13.22 20.23 -6.35
C GLU A 106 12.82 19.33 -7.53
N GLU A 107 12.84 18.01 -7.37
CA GLU A 107 12.42 17.06 -8.41
C GLU A 107 10.91 17.15 -8.70
N LEU A 108 10.07 17.32 -7.68
CA LEU A 108 8.63 17.50 -7.84
C LEU A 108 8.27 18.81 -8.54
N SER A 109 9.04 19.87 -8.31
CA SER A 109 8.86 21.15 -9.00
C SER A 109 9.13 21.04 -10.51
N GLN A 110 9.96 20.09 -10.94
CA GLN A 110 10.27 19.85 -12.35
C GLN A 110 9.16 19.04 -13.05
N GLN A 111 8.28 18.39 -12.30
CA GLN A 111 7.33 17.42 -12.82
C GLN A 111 5.94 17.60 -12.20
N GLU A 112 5.21 18.61 -12.69
CA GLU A 112 3.96 19.07 -12.10
C GLU A 112 2.83 18.02 -12.04
N GLU A 113 2.77 17.09 -13.00
CA GLU A 113 1.82 15.98 -12.97
C GLU A 113 2.14 14.99 -11.84
N LEU A 114 3.43 14.74 -11.58
CA LEU A 114 3.88 13.85 -10.51
C LEU A 114 3.65 14.49 -9.14
N ALA A 115 3.86 15.81 -9.02
CA ALA A 115 3.58 16.56 -7.81
C ALA A 115 2.11 16.46 -7.38
N LYS A 116 1.17 16.61 -8.31
CA LYS A 116 -0.28 16.49 -8.02
C LYS A 116 -0.65 15.09 -7.53
N VAL A 117 -0.08 14.06 -8.13
CA VAL A 117 -0.29 12.68 -7.70
C VAL A 117 0.28 12.48 -6.29
N ILE A 118 1.48 12.97 -6.01
CA ILE A 118 2.12 12.81 -4.71
C ILE A 118 1.39 13.59 -3.61
N GLU A 119 0.82 14.76 -3.93
CA GLU A 119 -0.04 15.52 -3.01
C GLU A 119 -1.22 14.67 -2.50
N ASP A 120 -1.89 13.93 -3.40
CA ASP A 120 -2.98 13.02 -3.05
C ASP A 120 -2.55 11.87 -2.12
N TYR A 121 -1.26 11.52 -2.09
CA TYR A 121 -0.72 10.40 -1.31
C TYR A 121 0.21 10.82 -0.15
N MET A 122 0.40 12.11 0.14
CA MET A 122 1.28 12.52 1.25
C MET A 122 0.85 11.92 2.59
N GLY A 123 -0.47 11.72 2.82
CA GLY A 123 -0.96 11.05 4.02
C GLY A 123 -0.62 9.56 4.13
N MET A 124 -0.02 8.95 3.11
CA MET A 124 0.26 7.51 3.01
C MET A 124 1.75 7.16 3.17
N GLU A 125 2.61 8.09 3.60
CA GLU A 125 4.03 7.85 3.83
C GLU A 125 4.30 6.59 4.67
N ASN A 126 3.57 6.43 5.77
CA ASN A 126 3.71 5.31 6.67
C ASN A 126 3.32 3.96 6.04
N PHE A 127 2.33 3.97 5.14
CA PHE A 127 1.98 2.80 4.36
C PHE A 127 3.14 2.40 3.44
N TRP A 128 3.72 3.37 2.75
CA TRP A 128 4.85 3.13 1.84
C TRP A 128 6.13 2.72 2.57
N LYS A 129 6.42 3.30 3.74
CA LYS A 129 7.52 2.86 4.62
C LYS A 129 7.38 1.37 4.96
N ARG A 130 6.19 0.95 5.38
CA ARG A 130 5.90 -0.44 5.72
C ARG A 130 5.99 -1.37 4.51
N TYR A 131 5.40 -0.97 3.39
CA TYR A 131 5.45 -1.74 2.14
C TYR A 131 6.89 -1.93 1.66
N ASN A 132 7.68 -0.87 1.64
CA ASN A 132 9.08 -0.90 1.20
C ASN A 132 9.94 -1.77 2.12
N LYS A 133 9.72 -1.71 3.44
CA LYS A 133 10.38 -2.63 4.38
C LYS A 133 10.13 -4.09 3.98
N VAL A 134 8.86 -4.50 3.91
CA VAL A 134 8.50 -5.89 3.60
C VAL A 134 9.03 -6.30 2.22
N LYS A 135 9.07 -5.37 1.26
CA LYS A 135 9.65 -5.62 -0.06
C LYS A 135 11.15 -5.91 0.01
N LEU A 136 11.90 -5.17 0.82
CA LEU A 136 13.33 -5.40 1.04
C LEU A 136 13.57 -6.73 1.75
N GLU A 137 12.76 -7.07 2.74
CA GLU A 137 12.82 -8.37 3.43
C GLU A 137 12.52 -9.54 2.49
N LEU A 138 11.52 -9.41 1.62
CA LEU A 138 11.23 -10.43 0.61
C LEU A 138 12.44 -10.68 -0.30
N LEU A 139 13.08 -9.61 -0.77
CA LEU A 139 14.27 -9.72 -1.62
C LEU A 139 15.45 -10.35 -0.87
N SER A 140 15.67 -9.99 0.39
CA SER A 140 16.74 -10.57 1.20
C SER A 140 16.51 -12.07 1.47
N LEU A 141 15.27 -12.47 1.75
CA LEU A 141 14.88 -13.87 1.93
C LEU A 141 15.04 -14.68 0.64
N GLN A 142 14.67 -14.12 -0.51
CA GLN A 142 14.87 -14.75 -1.80
C GLN A 142 16.36 -15.01 -2.07
N HIS A 143 17.20 -14.01 -1.83
CA HIS A 143 18.65 -14.13 -1.99
C HIS A 143 19.26 -15.16 -1.02
N ARG A 144 18.82 -15.15 0.25
CA ARG A 144 19.25 -16.14 1.25
C ARG A 144 18.87 -17.56 0.83
N ARG A 145 17.67 -17.75 0.27
CA ARG A 145 17.19 -19.05 -0.22
C ARG A 145 18.06 -19.56 -1.37
N THR A 146 18.41 -18.72 -2.34
CA THR A 146 19.27 -19.15 -3.46
C THR A 146 20.65 -19.55 -2.97
N GLN A 147 21.25 -18.76 -2.08
CA GLN A 147 22.54 -19.10 -1.45
C GLN A 147 22.48 -20.46 -0.70
N LEU A 148 21.43 -20.69 0.08
CA LEU A 148 21.27 -21.95 0.82
C LEU A 148 21.11 -23.16 -0.11
N LEU A 149 20.45 -23.00 -1.26
CA LEU A 149 20.32 -24.06 -2.25
C LEU A 149 21.67 -24.40 -2.90
N GLU A 150 22.44 -23.38 -3.29
CA GLU A 150 23.79 -23.58 -3.84
C GLU A 150 24.72 -24.26 -2.83
N ILE A 151 24.66 -23.86 -1.56
CA ILE A 151 25.44 -24.51 -0.49
C ILE A 151 24.99 -25.96 -0.31
N ASN A 152 23.68 -26.23 -0.33
CA ASN A 152 23.17 -27.60 -0.19
C ASN A 152 23.62 -28.49 -1.35
N GLU A 153 23.61 -27.99 -2.58
CA GLU A 153 24.11 -28.69 -3.76
C GLU A 153 25.60 -29.03 -3.60
N LYS A 154 26.44 -28.04 -3.26
CA LYS A 154 27.88 -28.24 -3.02
C LYS A 154 28.15 -29.25 -1.91
N LEU A 155 27.38 -29.23 -0.83
CA LEU A 155 27.51 -30.19 0.27
C LEU A 155 27.13 -31.61 -0.17
N ARG A 156 26.10 -31.77 -1.00
CA ARG A 156 25.73 -33.06 -1.58
C ARG A 156 26.79 -33.58 -2.53
N GLU A 157 27.38 -32.72 -3.35
CA GLU A 157 28.50 -33.07 -4.23
C GLU A 157 29.72 -33.52 -3.43
N MET A 158 30.09 -32.77 -2.39
CA MET A 158 31.22 -33.11 -1.52
C MET A 158 30.98 -34.43 -0.79
N LEU A 159 29.75 -34.67 -0.33
CA LEU A 159 29.37 -35.94 0.29
C LEU A 159 29.43 -37.10 -0.70
N LYS A 160 28.96 -36.89 -1.95
CA LYS A 160 29.08 -37.88 -3.03
C LYS A 160 30.55 -38.21 -3.27
N GLN A 161 31.41 -37.20 -3.46
CA GLN A 161 32.84 -37.38 -3.66
C GLN A 161 33.52 -38.12 -2.49
N TYR A 162 33.11 -37.83 -1.25
CA TYR A 162 33.64 -38.52 -0.06
C TYR A 162 33.23 -40.01 -0.04
N LEU A 163 31.97 -40.32 -0.34
CA LEU A 163 31.48 -41.70 -0.41
C LEU A 163 32.11 -42.47 -1.57
N ASP A 164 32.29 -41.83 -2.72
CA ASP A 164 33.01 -42.37 -3.89
C ASP A 164 34.49 -42.60 -3.58
N GLY A 165 35.10 -41.79 -2.71
CA GLY A 165 36.48 -41.95 -2.27
C GLY A 165 36.72 -43.12 -1.30
N ILE A 166 35.69 -43.54 -0.55
CA ILE A 166 35.79 -44.63 0.45
C ILE A 166 35.20 -45.93 -0.07
N SER A 167 34.22 -45.88 -0.99
CA SER A 167 33.62 -47.06 -1.60
C SER A 167 34.25 -47.36 -2.97
N VAL A 168 34.37 -48.64 -3.31
CA VAL A 168 34.82 -49.06 -4.64
C VAL A 168 33.58 -49.46 -5.44
N SER A 169 33.10 -48.54 -6.27
CA SER A 169 31.93 -48.72 -7.13
C SER A 169 32.34 -48.67 -8.61
N ASP A 170 31.56 -49.30 -9.50
CA ASP A 170 31.87 -49.34 -10.94
C ASP A 170 31.90 -47.93 -11.59
N GLU A 171 31.06 -47.01 -11.10
CA GLU A 171 31.09 -45.58 -11.47
C GLU A 171 32.42 -44.90 -11.08
N VAL A 172 33.02 -45.27 -9.95
CA VAL A 172 34.33 -44.75 -9.50
C VAL A 172 35.48 -45.37 -10.29
N LEU A 173 35.35 -46.62 -10.73
CA LEU A 173 36.37 -47.30 -11.53
C LEU A 173 36.39 -46.84 -13.00
N SER A 174 35.25 -46.36 -13.51
CA SER A 174 35.13 -45.80 -14.86
C SER A 174 35.57 -44.33 -14.98
N GLN A 175 35.61 -43.60 -13.86
CA GLN A 175 36.08 -42.21 -13.81
C GLN A 175 37.58 -42.13 -13.44
N LEU A 176 38.19 -40.96 -13.68
CA LEU A 176 39.58 -40.70 -13.27
C LEU A 176 39.70 -40.77 -11.75
N ASN A 177 40.32 -41.84 -11.26
CA ASN A 177 40.38 -42.17 -9.85
C ASN A 177 41.82 -42.44 -9.39
N PRO A 178 42.12 -42.23 -8.10
CA PRO A 178 43.46 -42.50 -7.55
C PRO A 178 43.74 -43.99 -7.34
N LEU A 179 42.74 -44.86 -7.50
CA LEU A 179 42.85 -46.31 -7.29
C LEU A 179 43.66 -47.02 -8.38
N PHE A 180 43.74 -46.46 -9.58
CA PHE A 180 44.55 -46.99 -10.68
C PHE A 180 45.77 -46.13 -10.95
N ILE A 181 46.97 -46.72 -10.83
CA ILE A 181 48.23 -46.11 -11.24
C ILE A 181 48.64 -46.74 -12.56
N VAL A 182 48.54 -45.98 -13.65
CA VAL A 182 48.97 -46.41 -14.98
C VAL A 182 50.29 -45.71 -15.31
N ASN A 183 51.33 -46.48 -15.67
CA ASN A 183 52.64 -45.96 -16.05
C ASN A 183 53.30 -45.04 -15.00
N HIS A 184 53.26 -45.44 -13.72
CA HIS A 184 53.81 -44.70 -12.57
C HIS A 184 53.26 -43.27 -12.39
N ARG A 185 52.12 -42.94 -13.00
CA ARG A 185 51.42 -41.66 -12.79
C ARG A 185 50.14 -41.93 -11.99
N SER A 186 49.99 -41.23 -10.87
CA SER A 186 48.75 -41.22 -10.11
C SER A 186 47.84 -40.10 -10.62
N ASN A 187 46.53 -40.34 -10.63
CA ASN A 187 45.52 -39.34 -11.02
C ASN A 187 45.17 -38.36 -9.88
N LEU A 188 46.00 -38.28 -8.83
CA LEU A 188 45.77 -37.32 -7.75
C LEU A 188 46.00 -35.90 -8.28
N PRO A 189 45.10 -34.94 -8.00
CA PRO A 189 45.38 -33.53 -8.18
C PRO A 189 46.67 -33.22 -7.42
N LYS A 190 47.69 -32.70 -8.12
CA LYS A 190 48.90 -32.19 -7.47
C LYS A 190 48.44 -31.12 -6.46
N PRO A 191 48.88 -31.15 -5.20
CA PRO A 191 48.60 -30.05 -4.30
C PRO A 191 49.13 -28.79 -4.99
N LEU A 192 48.25 -27.82 -5.22
CA LEU A 192 48.66 -26.50 -5.66
C LEU A 192 49.62 -26.01 -4.58
N SER A 193 50.91 -26.02 -4.89
CA SER A 193 51.90 -25.33 -4.09
C SER A 193 51.42 -23.89 -4.08
N ILE A 194 50.94 -23.43 -2.93
CA ILE A 194 50.67 -22.01 -2.71
C ILE A 194 52.03 -21.35 -2.96
N ALA A 195 52.22 -20.86 -4.19
CA ALA A 195 53.29 -19.94 -4.48
C ALA A 195 53.00 -18.77 -3.56
N GLN A 196 53.89 -18.58 -2.58
CA GLN A 196 53.93 -17.36 -1.79
C GLN A 196 54.15 -16.22 -2.78
N SER A 197 53.07 -15.66 -3.31
CA SER A 197 53.10 -14.30 -3.82
C SER A 197 53.29 -13.43 -2.58
N ASP A 198 54.40 -12.70 -2.53
CA ASP A 198 54.68 -11.63 -1.57
C ASP A 198 53.59 -10.55 -1.64
N VAL A 199 52.43 -10.86 -1.08
CA VAL A 199 51.36 -9.91 -0.84
C VAL A 199 51.10 -10.00 0.65
N GLN A 200 51.47 -8.95 1.37
CA GLN A 200 51.19 -8.81 2.79
C GLN A 200 49.72 -9.16 3.05
N PRO A 201 49.42 -9.96 4.09
CA PRO A 201 48.04 -10.23 4.46
C PRO A 201 47.35 -8.89 4.80
N PRO A 202 46.08 -8.69 4.37
CA PRO A 202 45.32 -7.52 4.81
C PRO A 202 45.25 -7.54 6.34
N THR A 203 45.54 -6.40 6.97
CA THR A 203 45.46 -6.22 8.41
C THR A 203 44.04 -6.55 8.89
N THR A 204 43.90 -7.73 9.49
CA THR A 204 42.70 -8.09 10.26
C THR A 204 42.71 -7.27 11.54
N TYR A 205 41.95 -6.18 11.58
CA TYR A 205 41.61 -5.55 12.85
C TYR A 205 40.61 -6.46 13.57
N ASN A 206 40.96 -6.94 14.75
CA ASN A 206 40.01 -7.60 15.63
C ASN A 206 38.99 -6.56 16.09
N ILE A 207 37.78 -6.60 15.52
CA ILE A 207 36.63 -5.87 16.07
C ILE A 207 36.18 -6.67 17.29
N ILE A 208 36.63 -6.26 18.46
CA ILE A 208 36.10 -6.76 19.72
C ILE A 208 34.79 -6.01 19.96
N GLU A 209 33.67 -6.72 19.92
CA GLU A 209 32.37 -6.18 20.33
C GLU A 209 32.47 -5.66 21.78
N ALA A 210 31.93 -4.47 22.03
CA ALA A 210 32.00 -3.77 23.32
C ALA A 210 31.40 -4.55 24.51
N ALA A 211 30.74 -5.69 24.27
CA ALA A 211 30.17 -6.54 25.30
C ALA A 211 31.22 -7.29 26.15
N HIS A 212 32.47 -7.41 25.70
CA HIS A 212 33.49 -8.24 26.36
C HIS A 212 34.44 -7.51 27.34
N VAL A 213 34.29 -6.20 27.55
CA VAL A 213 35.23 -5.40 28.39
C VAL A 213 34.83 -5.35 29.88
N ILE A 214 33.63 -5.80 30.26
CA ILE A 214 33.18 -5.75 31.66
C ILE A 214 33.39 -7.10 32.34
N SER A 215 34.65 -7.46 32.59
CA SER A 215 34.94 -8.52 33.57
C SER A 215 36.16 -8.26 34.45
N ASN A 216 36.78 -7.07 34.39
CA ASN A 216 37.90 -6.69 35.25
C ASN A 216 37.78 -5.25 35.79
N ILE A 217 36.61 -4.91 36.36
CA ILE A 217 36.48 -3.79 37.28
C ILE A 217 35.75 -4.30 38.53
N LEU A 218 36.52 -4.92 39.41
CA LEU A 218 36.28 -5.03 40.85
C LEU A 218 37.61 -4.72 41.54
#